data_AF-A0A957L8W3-F1
#
_entry.id   AF-A0A957L8W3-F1
#
_cell.length_a   1.000
_cell.length_b   1.000
_cell.length_c   1.000
_cell.angle_alpha   90.00
_cell.angle_beta   90.00
_cell.angle_gamma   90.00
#
_symmetry.space_group_name_H-M   'P 1'
#
loop_
_entity.id
_entity.type
_entity.pdbx_description
1 polymer ?
#
loop_
_entity_poly.entity_id
_entity_poly.type
_entity_poly.pdbx_seq_one_letter_code
_entity_poly.pdbx_strand_id
1 'polypeptide(L)'
;VCTSSERIYVHESLFGRFSEELADFVGTLRLGNGLEKTTDIGPMLRNHFREKVEGMVAQTTAAGGQILVGGKRPSYLDKGFFLEPTVIVNVDHSMPIMRDELFGPVLPLMPYKEFDDAIALANDTIFGLGATLMTHDARLVKRFYEEVKAGTIWINDPLTDNFAGPFGGMKMTGGGRELGQEGLDEFTEVKHVHWDVEGGLKDYWYPYGE
;
A
#
# COMPACT_ATOMS: atom_id res chain seq x y z
N VAL A 1 2.17 -5.55 6.97
CA VAL A 1 2.36 -6.04 5.59
C VAL A 1 2.65 -4.83 4.74
N CYS A 2 3.71 -4.80 3.93
CA CYS A 2 4.10 -3.59 3.19
C CYS A 2 3.02 -3.14 2.17
N THR A 3 2.26 -4.07 1.62
CA THR A 3 1.15 -3.80 0.68
C THR A 3 -0.19 -3.55 1.36
N SER A 4 -0.25 -3.47 2.70
CA SER A 4 -1.52 -3.29 3.41
C SER A 4 -2.23 -1.99 3.00
N SER A 5 -3.57 -2.04 2.92
CA SER A 5 -4.38 -0.85 2.70
C SER A 5 -4.38 0.04 3.94
N GLU A 6 -3.41 0.95 4.03
CA GLU A 6 -3.29 1.89 5.16
C GLU A 6 -4.09 3.18 4.97
N ARG A 7 -4.66 3.42 3.78
CA ARG A 7 -5.53 4.57 3.47
C ARG A 7 -6.66 4.11 2.58
N ILE A 8 -7.91 4.39 2.98
CA ILE A 8 -9.10 3.97 2.24
C ILE A 8 -9.92 5.20 1.86
N TYR A 9 -10.13 5.38 0.56
CA TYR A 9 -10.97 6.45 0.01
C TYR A 9 -12.26 5.87 -0.54
N VAL A 10 -13.39 6.41 -0.11
CA VAL A 10 -14.72 5.93 -0.52
C VAL A 10 -15.54 7.08 -1.06
N HIS A 11 -16.28 6.88 -2.15
CA HIS A 11 -17.12 7.93 -2.70
C HIS A 11 -18.17 8.36 -1.66
N GLU A 12 -18.42 9.66 -1.52
CA GLU A 12 -19.24 10.23 -0.45
C GLU A 12 -20.65 9.62 -0.37
N SER A 13 -21.23 9.26 -1.52
CA SER A 13 -22.55 8.62 -1.60
C SER A 13 -22.61 7.22 -0.97
N LEU A 14 -21.47 6.56 -0.80
CA LEU A 14 -21.35 5.22 -0.21
C LEU A 14 -20.70 5.24 1.18
N PHE A 15 -20.07 6.36 1.56
CA PHE A 15 -19.19 6.43 2.72
C PHE A 15 -19.85 5.95 4.02
N GLY A 16 -21.04 6.47 4.35
CA GLY A 16 -21.75 6.10 5.58
C GLY A 16 -21.98 4.60 5.68
N ARG A 17 -22.71 4.04 4.71
CA ARG A 17 -23.02 2.60 4.64
C ARG A 17 -21.76 1.73 4.63
N PHE A 18 -20.76 2.09 3.83
CA PHE A 18 -19.51 1.32 3.76
C PHE A 18 -18.77 1.33 5.11
N SER A 19 -18.66 2.49 5.76
CA SER A 19 -17.95 2.62 7.02
C SER A 19 -18.59 1.83 8.16
N GLU A 20 -19.93 1.80 8.19
CA GLU A 20 -20.72 1.01 9.15
C GLU A 20 -20.58 -0.49 8.90
N GLU A 21 -20.83 -0.95 7.67
CA GLU A 21 -20.70 -2.38 7.30
C GLU A 21 -19.27 -2.90 7.53
N LEU A 22 -18.25 -2.08 7.25
CA LEU A 22 -16.86 -2.41 7.53
C LEU A 22 -16.60 -2.51 9.04
N ALA A 23 -17.07 -1.53 9.83
CA ALA A 23 -16.90 -1.55 11.28
C ALA A 23 -17.58 -2.77 11.92
N ASP A 24 -18.79 -3.11 11.48
CA ASP A 24 -19.51 -4.31 11.91
C ASP A 24 -18.71 -5.58 11.61
N PHE A 25 -18.22 -5.73 10.38
CA PHE A 25 -17.41 -6.88 10.00
C PHE A 25 -16.12 -6.97 10.82
N VAL A 26 -15.39 -5.87 10.95
CA VAL A 26 -14.15 -5.78 11.73
C VAL A 26 -14.39 -6.15 13.20
N GLY A 27 -15.53 -5.76 13.76
CA GLY A 27 -15.95 -6.14 15.13
C GLY A 27 -16.19 -7.64 15.33
N THR A 28 -16.36 -8.42 14.26
CA THR A 28 -16.52 -9.89 14.34
C THR A 28 -15.19 -10.65 14.36
N LEU A 29 -14.07 -9.99 14.06
CA LEU A 29 -12.76 -10.64 13.96
C LEU A 29 -12.26 -11.11 15.34
N ARG A 30 -11.80 -12.36 15.41
CA ARG A 30 -11.35 -13.01 16.63
C ARG A 30 -9.85 -12.90 16.78
N LEU A 31 -9.41 -12.28 17.87
CA LEU A 31 -8.01 -12.19 18.23
C LEU A 31 -7.62 -13.41 19.06
N GLY A 32 -6.43 -13.95 18.82
CA GLY A 32 -5.98 -15.13 19.56
C GLY A 32 -4.62 -15.68 19.16
N ASN A 33 -4.35 -16.89 19.64
CA ASN A 33 -3.14 -17.63 19.30
C ASN A 33 -3.20 -18.05 17.83
N GLY A 34 -2.14 -17.76 17.06
CA GLY A 34 -2.07 -18.07 15.63
C GLY A 34 -2.06 -19.56 15.28
N LEU A 35 -1.94 -20.46 16.27
CA LEU A 35 -2.09 -21.91 16.08
C LEU A 35 -3.56 -22.37 16.13
N GLU A 36 -4.47 -21.53 16.64
CA GLU A 36 -5.89 -21.88 16.76
C GLU A 36 -6.62 -21.58 15.46
N LYS A 37 -7.42 -22.55 14.98
CA LYS A 37 -8.20 -22.42 13.74
C LYS A 37 -9.30 -21.35 13.81
N THR A 38 -9.66 -20.92 15.02
CA THR A 38 -10.66 -19.89 15.27
C THR A 38 -10.07 -18.49 15.37
N THR A 39 -8.75 -18.34 15.29
CA THR A 39 -8.10 -17.02 15.32
C THR A 39 -8.09 -16.42 13.92
N ASP A 40 -8.64 -15.21 13.80
CA ASP A 40 -8.57 -14.43 12.56
C ASP A 40 -7.34 -13.50 12.57
N ILE A 41 -6.99 -12.93 13.73
CA ILE A 41 -5.87 -11.98 13.87
C ILE A 41 -4.97 -12.32 15.06
N GLY A 42 -3.66 -12.41 14.79
CA GLY A 42 -2.63 -12.64 15.80
C GLY A 42 -2.14 -11.35 16.49
N PRO A 43 -1.18 -11.45 17.42
CA PRO A 43 -0.62 -10.28 18.10
C PRO A 43 0.32 -9.48 17.19
N MET A 44 0.59 -8.23 17.56
CA MET A 44 1.70 -7.47 17.00
C MET A 44 3.03 -8.15 17.33
N LEU A 45 4.06 -7.90 16.52
CA LEU A 45 5.37 -8.56 16.65
C LEU A 45 6.05 -8.29 18.01
N ARG A 46 6.02 -7.03 18.48
CA ARG A 46 6.66 -6.57 19.74
C ARG A 46 5.89 -5.40 20.35
N ASN A 47 6.08 -5.16 21.64
CA ASN A 47 5.39 -4.10 22.38
C ASN A 47 5.58 -2.71 21.73
N HIS A 48 6.80 -2.36 21.31
CA HIS A 48 7.06 -1.03 20.74
C HIS A 48 6.28 -0.78 19.44
N PHE A 49 6.01 -1.82 18.64
CA PHE A 49 5.18 -1.68 17.44
C PHE A 49 3.72 -1.44 17.83
N ARG A 50 3.21 -2.14 18.85
CA ARG A 50 1.89 -1.87 19.41
C ARG A 50 1.78 -0.44 19.94
N GLU A 51 2.76 0.02 20.73
CA GLU A 51 2.80 1.37 21.29
C GLU A 51 2.87 2.45 20.21
N LYS A 52 3.60 2.21 19.12
CA LYS A 52 3.60 3.11 17.95
C LYS A 52 2.18 3.26 17.38
N VAL A 53 1.48 2.15 17.18
CA VAL A 53 0.11 2.16 16.62
C VAL A 53 -0.85 2.85 17.58
N GLU A 54 -0.81 2.50 18.87
CA GLU A 54 -1.62 3.14 19.91
C GLU A 54 -1.37 4.65 19.99
N GLY A 55 -0.12 5.08 19.90
CA GLY A 55 0.26 6.49 19.88
C GLY A 55 -0.35 7.24 18.69
N MET A 56 -0.32 6.64 17.50
CA MET A 56 -0.90 7.26 16.30
C MET A 56 -2.43 7.31 16.37
N VAL A 57 -3.10 6.27 16.88
CA VAL A 57 -4.55 6.26 17.13
C VAL A 57 -4.93 7.36 18.14
N ALA A 58 -4.16 7.51 19.22
CA ALA A 58 -4.38 8.55 20.22
C ALA A 58 -4.20 9.97 19.64
N GLN A 59 -3.16 10.19 18.83
CA GLN A 59 -2.95 11.47 18.14
C GLN A 59 -4.09 11.78 17.16
N THR A 60 -4.52 10.78 16.39
CA THR A 60 -5.60 10.92 15.41
C THR A 60 -6.93 11.28 16.08
N THR A 61 -7.28 10.61 17.17
CA THR A 61 -8.49 10.92 17.94
C THR A 61 -8.42 12.29 18.62
N ALA A 62 -7.26 12.69 19.14
CA ALA A 62 -7.05 14.04 19.67
C ALA A 62 -7.19 15.13 18.58
N ALA A 63 -6.90 14.79 17.32
CA ALA A 63 -7.06 15.68 16.16
C ALA A 63 -8.49 15.69 15.57
N GLY A 64 -9.44 14.95 16.14
CA GLY A 64 -10.84 14.92 15.70
C GLY A 64 -11.27 13.65 14.95
N GLY A 65 -10.36 12.69 14.75
CA GLY A 65 -10.69 11.38 14.21
C GLY A 65 -11.65 10.62 15.13
N GLN A 66 -12.59 9.89 14.54
CA GLN A 66 -13.61 9.13 15.25
C GLN A 66 -13.38 7.63 15.05
N ILE A 67 -13.17 6.90 16.15
CA ILE A 67 -13.11 5.44 16.13
C ILE A 67 -14.54 4.88 16.01
N LEU A 68 -14.80 4.07 14.99
CA LEU A 68 -16.06 3.33 14.84
C LEU A 68 -16.02 1.98 15.59
N VAL A 69 -14.87 1.31 15.59
CA VAL A 69 -14.63 0.04 16.29
C VAL A 69 -13.16 -0.09 16.66
N GLY A 70 -12.87 -0.82 17.75
CA GLY A 70 -11.52 -1.16 18.19
C GLY A 70 -10.77 -0.03 18.91
N GLY A 71 -9.47 0.09 18.62
CA GLY A 71 -8.59 1.15 19.13
C GLY A 71 -8.04 0.87 20.52
N LYS A 72 -8.21 -0.34 21.06
CA LYS A 72 -7.81 -0.69 22.42
C LYS A 72 -7.08 -2.03 22.46
N ARG A 73 -6.43 -2.30 23.60
CA ARG A 73 -5.92 -3.63 23.93
C ARG A 73 -7.09 -4.53 24.33
N PRO A 74 -7.25 -5.74 23.78
CA PRO A 74 -8.34 -6.63 24.16
C PRO A 74 -8.19 -7.07 25.62
N SER A 75 -9.22 -6.84 26.43
CA SER A 75 -9.19 -7.12 27.88
C SER A 75 -9.15 -8.62 28.22
N TYR A 76 -9.56 -9.48 27.30
CA TYR A 76 -9.61 -10.93 27.45
C TYR A 76 -8.31 -11.65 27.05
N LEU A 77 -7.28 -10.91 26.59
CA LEU A 77 -5.96 -11.45 26.27
C LEU A 77 -4.89 -10.74 27.12
N ASP A 78 -4.47 -11.41 28.19
CA ASP A 78 -3.52 -10.90 29.18
C ASP A 78 -2.04 -11.06 28.76
N LYS A 79 -1.77 -11.93 27.79
CA LYS A 79 -0.43 -12.22 27.27
C LYS A 79 -0.35 -11.94 25.77
N GLY A 80 0.76 -11.36 25.33
CA GLY A 80 1.03 -11.00 23.95
C GLY A 80 0.78 -9.51 23.66
N PHE A 81 1.20 -9.07 22.47
CA PHE A 81 1.10 -7.67 22.06
C PHE A 81 -0.13 -7.44 21.17
N PHE A 82 -1.30 -7.86 21.65
CA PHE A 82 -2.55 -7.70 20.92
C PHE A 82 -3.03 -6.25 20.92
N LEU A 83 -3.67 -5.87 19.82
CA LEU A 83 -4.35 -4.61 19.60
C LEU A 83 -5.60 -4.88 18.76
N GLU A 84 -6.75 -4.34 19.15
CA GLU A 84 -8.00 -4.49 18.41
C GLU A 84 -7.89 -3.85 17.02
N PRO A 85 -8.32 -4.53 15.96
CA PRO A 85 -8.51 -3.96 14.64
C PRO A 85 -9.40 -2.72 14.72
N THR A 86 -8.95 -1.63 14.13
CA THR A 86 -9.54 -0.32 14.36
C THR A 86 -10.03 0.28 13.05
N VAL A 87 -11.26 0.79 13.02
CA VAL A 87 -11.77 1.61 11.91
C VAL A 87 -11.91 3.04 12.40
N ILE A 88 -11.30 3.99 11.68
CA ILE A 88 -11.33 5.41 12.04
C ILE A 88 -11.87 6.22 10.86
N VAL A 89 -12.84 7.10 11.13
CA VAL A 89 -13.38 8.09 10.19
C VAL A 89 -13.04 9.51 10.65
N ASN A 90 -13.44 10.53 9.89
CA ASN A 90 -13.12 11.94 10.14
C ASN A 90 -11.60 12.19 10.20
N VAL A 91 -10.89 11.61 9.24
CA VAL A 91 -9.44 11.76 9.06
C VAL A 91 -9.16 12.52 7.77
N ASP A 92 -8.01 13.21 7.74
CA ASP A 92 -7.52 13.91 6.55
C ASP A 92 -5.98 13.85 6.49
N HIS A 93 -5.42 14.36 5.40
CA HIS A 93 -3.99 14.31 5.11
C HIS A 93 -3.12 15.23 5.99
N SER A 94 -3.71 16.06 6.85
CA SER A 94 -2.97 16.76 7.90
C SER A 94 -2.61 15.83 9.07
N MET A 95 -3.31 14.70 9.20
CA MET A 95 -3.11 13.74 10.27
C MET A 95 -2.02 12.71 9.88
N PRO A 96 -1.08 12.37 10.79
CA PRO A 96 -0.04 11.38 10.53
C PRO A 96 -0.56 10.02 10.04
N ILE A 97 -1.75 9.59 10.49
CA ILE A 97 -2.36 8.32 10.07
C ILE A 97 -2.67 8.23 8.58
N MET A 98 -2.76 9.36 7.88
CA MET A 98 -3.00 9.44 6.43
C MET A 98 -1.70 9.69 5.64
N ARG A 99 -0.54 9.74 6.31
CA ARG A 99 0.75 10.16 5.72
C ARG A 99 1.86 9.17 5.98
N ASP A 100 1.95 8.70 7.22
CA ASP A 100 3.02 7.86 7.72
C ASP A 100 2.60 6.39 7.74
N GLU A 101 3.58 5.53 7.54
CA GLU A 101 3.36 4.09 7.55
C GLU A 101 3.15 3.57 8.98
N LEU A 102 2.00 2.95 9.20
CA LEU A 102 1.55 2.51 10.51
C LEU A 102 1.97 1.08 10.83
N PHE A 103 1.91 0.17 9.84
CA PHE A 103 2.18 -1.27 10.00
C PHE A 103 1.30 -1.94 11.08
N GLY A 104 0.07 -1.45 11.27
CA GLY A 104 -0.87 -1.91 12.29
C GLY A 104 -2.27 -2.20 11.74
N PRO A 105 -3.14 -2.86 12.52
CA PRO A 105 -4.48 -3.22 12.10
C PRO A 105 -5.44 -2.01 12.23
N VAL A 106 -5.16 -0.92 11.52
CA VAL A 106 -6.00 0.28 11.54
C VAL A 106 -6.38 0.69 10.12
N LEU A 107 -7.66 0.96 9.92
CA LEU A 107 -8.26 1.34 8.66
C LEU A 107 -8.80 2.77 8.78
N PRO A 108 -8.02 3.79 8.38
CA PRO A 108 -8.51 5.15 8.27
C PRO A 108 -9.30 5.32 6.95
N LEU A 109 -10.51 5.87 7.06
CA LEU A 109 -11.44 6.07 5.95
C LEU A 109 -11.70 7.56 5.72
N MET A 110 -11.54 7.99 4.47
CA MET A 110 -11.79 9.37 4.04
C MET A 110 -12.76 9.40 2.84
N PRO A 111 -13.80 10.23 2.85
CA PRO A 111 -14.68 10.36 1.70
C PRO A 111 -14.01 11.14 0.56
N TYR A 112 -14.37 10.84 -0.68
CA TYR A 112 -14.07 11.69 -1.84
C TYR A 112 -15.36 12.00 -2.63
N LYS A 113 -15.34 13.08 -3.42
CA LYS A 113 -16.50 13.48 -4.25
C LYS A 113 -16.26 13.14 -5.70
N GLU A 114 -15.23 13.73 -6.30
CA GLU A 114 -14.87 13.47 -7.68
C GLU A 114 -13.72 12.47 -7.76
N PHE A 115 -13.67 11.69 -8.83
CA PHE A 115 -12.61 10.69 -8.99
C PHE A 115 -11.22 11.33 -9.11
N ASP A 116 -11.16 12.57 -9.61
CA ASP A 116 -9.92 13.37 -9.66
C ASP A 116 -9.36 13.62 -8.25
N ASP A 117 -10.25 13.88 -7.28
CA ASP A 117 -9.87 14.02 -5.87
C ASP A 117 -9.30 12.71 -5.34
N ALA A 118 -9.95 11.57 -5.67
CA ALA A 118 -9.48 10.25 -5.24
C ALA A 118 -8.08 9.93 -5.78
N ILE A 119 -7.79 10.24 -7.04
CA ILE A 119 -6.46 10.07 -7.64
C ILE A 119 -5.44 10.99 -6.95
N ALA A 120 -5.79 12.26 -6.70
CA ALA A 120 -4.93 13.20 -6.02
C ALA A 120 -4.60 12.73 -4.59
N LEU A 121 -5.59 12.29 -3.83
CA LEU A 121 -5.43 11.73 -2.48
C LEU A 121 -4.61 10.43 -2.48
N ALA A 122 -4.87 9.51 -3.41
CA ALA A 122 -4.08 8.29 -3.55
C ALA A 122 -2.58 8.62 -3.77
N ASN A 123 -2.31 9.63 -4.60
CA ASN A 123 -0.96 10.07 -4.92
C ASN A 123 -0.29 10.98 -3.87
N ASP A 124 -1.05 11.63 -2.98
CA ASP A 124 -0.50 12.50 -1.93
C ASP A 124 0.11 11.71 -0.78
N THR A 125 1.24 11.10 -1.09
CA THR A 125 2.12 10.36 -0.20
C THR A 125 3.50 10.25 -0.84
N ILE A 126 4.53 10.10 -0.01
CA ILE A 126 5.89 9.79 -0.46
C ILE A 126 6.03 8.34 -0.94
N PHE A 127 5.09 7.46 -0.60
CA PHE A 127 5.11 6.03 -0.93
C PHE A 127 4.41 5.73 -2.27
N GLY A 128 4.71 4.56 -2.81
CA GLY A 128 4.14 4.08 -4.07
C GLY A 128 4.35 2.58 -4.27
N LEU A 129 4.07 1.75 -3.27
CA LEU A 129 4.22 0.30 -3.41
C LEU A 129 3.08 -0.30 -4.22
N GLY A 130 1.86 -0.25 -3.67
CA GLY A 130 0.68 -0.79 -4.32
C GLY A 130 -0.57 0.04 -4.06
N ALA A 131 -1.55 -0.07 -4.96
CA ALA A 131 -2.85 0.60 -4.83
C ALA A 131 -3.96 -0.26 -5.43
N THR A 132 -5.14 -0.25 -4.81
CA THR A 132 -6.31 -1.02 -5.26
C THR A 132 -7.45 -0.10 -5.64
N LEU A 133 -8.11 -0.39 -6.76
CA LEU A 133 -9.39 0.20 -7.13
C LEU A 133 -10.49 -0.88 -7.15
N MET A 134 -11.60 -0.59 -6.48
CA MET A 134 -12.81 -1.41 -6.50
C MET A 134 -13.86 -0.72 -7.38
N THR A 135 -14.06 -1.20 -8.61
CA THR A 135 -15.07 -0.66 -9.55
C THR A 135 -15.30 -1.60 -10.74
N HIS A 136 -16.45 -1.47 -11.39
CA HIS A 136 -16.72 -2.09 -12.70
C HIS A 136 -16.67 -1.08 -13.86
N ASP A 137 -16.41 0.21 -13.59
CA ASP A 137 -16.28 1.22 -14.65
C ASP A 137 -14.88 1.18 -15.28
N ALA A 138 -14.81 0.67 -16.52
CA ALA A 138 -13.56 0.55 -17.28
C ALA A 138 -12.86 1.91 -17.54
N ARG A 139 -13.60 3.03 -17.56
CA ARG A 139 -13.02 4.37 -17.73
C ARG A 139 -12.25 4.77 -16.48
N LEU A 140 -12.81 4.51 -15.31
CA LEU A 140 -12.13 4.77 -14.02
C LEU A 140 -10.94 3.84 -13.84
N VAL A 141 -11.06 2.56 -14.22
CA VAL A 141 -9.93 1.61 -14.22
C VAL A 141 -8.76 2.13 -15.04
N LYS A 142 -9.04 2.57 -16.29
CA LYS A 142 -7.99 3.12 -17.18
C LYS A 142 -7.28 4.30 -16.53
N ARG A 143 -8.06 5.26 -16.05
CA ARG A 143 -7.52 6.45 -15.39
C ARG A 143 -6.68 6.09 -14.18
N PHE A 144 -7.15 5.18 -13.34
CA PHE A 144 -6.46 4.79 -12.11
C PHE A 144 -5.08 4.19 -12.38
N TYR A 145 -4.95 3.21 -13.29
CA TYR A 145 -3.63 2.60 -13.54
C TYR A 145 -2.66 3.53 -14.29
N GLU A 146 -3.14 4.55 -15.00
CA GLU A 146 -2.27 5.53 -15.68
C GLU A 146 -1.81 6.65 -14.73
N GLU A 147 -2.71 7.12 -13.88
CA GLU A 147 -2.52 8.33 -13.07
C GLU A 147 -1.95 8.03 -11.67
N VAL A 148 -2.31 6.91 -11.05
CA VAL A 148 -1.79 6.52 -9.73
C VAL A 148 -0.36 6.02 -9.83
N LYS A 149 0.51 6.55 -8.97
CA LYS A 149 1.95 6.25 -8.92
C LYS A 149 2.25 5.19 -7.87
N ALA A 150 2.02 3.94 -8.23
CA ALA A 150 2.39 2.76 -7.46
C ALA A 150 2.97 1.67 -8.37
N GLY A 151 3.86 0.83 -7.85
CA GLY A 151 4.47 -0.25 -8.65
C GLY A 151 3.52 -1.39 -8.97
N THR A 152 2.51 -1.64 -8.12
CA THR A 152 1.45 -2.63 -8.38
C THR A 152 0.07 -1.97 -8.28
N ILE A 153 -0.78 -2.23 -9.27
CA ILE A 153 -2.16 -1.78 -9.32
C ILE A 153 -3.09 -3.00 -9.32
N TRP A 154 -3.95 -3.10 -8.32
CA TRP A 154 -4.98 -4.14 -8.25
C TRP A 154 -6.34 -3.56 -8.64
N ILE A 155 -7.09 -4.28 -9.47
CA ILE A 155 -8.46 -3.92 -9.86
C ILE A 155 -9.38 -5.05 -9.39
N ASN A 156 -10.23 -4.78 -8.41
CA ASN A 156 -11.12 -5.76 -7.78
C ASN A 156 -10.44 -7.01 -7.17
N ASP A 157 -9.12 -6.98 -6.97
CA ASP A 157 -8.32 -8.14 -6.54
C ASP A 157 -7.21 -7.73 -5.56
N PRO A 158 -7.56 -7.20 -4.38
CA PRO A 158 -6.57 -6.64 -3.45
C PRO A 158 -5.57 -7.70 -2.98
N LEU A 159 -4.29 -7.33 -2.94
CA LEU A 159 -3.19 -8.10 -2.33
C LEU A 159 -2.87 -9.44 -3.00
N THR A 160 -3.45 -9.74 -4.14
CA THR A 160 -3.10 -10.95 -4.90
C THR A 160 -1.69 -10.81 -5.45
N ASP A 161 -0.88 -11.83 -5.16
CA ASP A 161 0.53 -11.90 -5.53
C ASP A 161 0.74 -12.83 -6.75
N ASN A 162 1.78 -12.57 -7.52
CA ASN A 162 2.17 -13.37 -8.68
C ASN A 162 3.69 -13.32 -8.87
N PHE A 163 4.36 -14.45 -8.63
CA PHE A 163 5.81 -14.57 -8.75
C PHE A 163 6.38 -14.29 -10.16
N ALA A 164 5.54 -14.36 -11.19
CA ALA A 164 5.94 -14.03 -12.56
C ALA A 164 5.84 -12.53 -12.88
N GLY A 165 5.12 -11.75 -12.07
CA GLY A 165 5.02 -10.30 -12.22
C GLY A 165 6.08 -9.58 -11.38
N PRO A 166 6.61 -8.44 -11.85
CA PRO A 166 7.55 -7.65 -11.06
C PRO A 166 6.85 -7.02 -9.85
N PHE A 167 7.51 -7.08 -8.70
CA PHE A 167 7.06 -6.46 -7.45
C PHE A 167 8.06 -5.40 -7.01
N GLY A 168 7.57 -4.23 -6.62
CA GLY A 168 8.42 -3.13 -6.18
C GLY A 168 7.70 -1.80 -6.21
N GLY A 169 8.40 -0.73 -5.86
CA GLY A 169 7.79 0.57 -5.61
C GLY A 169 7.92 1.60 -6.73
N MET A 170 7.34 2.74 -6.46
CA MET A 170 7.65 4.04 -7.05
C MET A 170 7.95 5.04 -5.92
N LYS A 171 8.41 6.24 -6.26
CA LYS A 171 8.73 7.31 -5.30
C LYS A 171 9.73 6.84 -4.23
N MET A 172 9.51 7.16 -2.96
CA MET A 172 10.39 6.77 -1.85
C MET A 172 10.29 5.30 -1.46
N THR A 173 9.35 4.54 -2.03
CA THR A 173 9.30 3.07 -1.82
C THR A 173 10.49 2.37 -2.51
N GLY A 174 11.09 2.98 -3.53
CA GLY A 174 12.24 2.44 -4.26
C GLY A 174 12.00 2.30 -5.76
N GLY A 175 13.09 2.16 -6.53
CA GLY A 175 13.06 2.10 -8.00
C GLY A 175 13.30 0.71 -8.59
N GLY A 176 13.93 -0.21 -7.85
CA GLY A 176 14.20 -1.57 -8.30
C GLY A 176 12.95 -2.46 -8.32
N ARG A 177 13.08 -3.66 -8.88
CA ARG A 177 12.05 -4.69 -8.87
C ARG A 177 12.60 -6.00 -8.30
N GLU A 178 11.76 -6.71 -7.58
CA GLU A 178 11.91 -8.12 -7.23
C GLU A 178 10.93 -8.94 -8.06
N LEU A 179 11.11 -10.27 -8.11
CA LEU A 179 10.27 -11.20 -8.88
C LEU A 179 10.31 -10.94 -10.40
N GLY A 180 9.64 -11.79 -11.18
CA GLY A 180 9.58 -11.66 -12.64
C GLY A 180 10.94 -11.68 -13.33
N GLN A 181 10.96 -11.25 -14.59
CA GLN A 181 12.20 -11.08 -15.34
C GLN A 181 12.99 -9.88 -14.85
N GLU A 182 12.29 -8.80 -14.49
CA GLU A 182 12.87 -7.54 -14.04
C GLU A 182 13.69 -7.72 -12.77
N GLY A 183 13.22 -8.53 -11.81
CA GLY A 183 13.97 -8.84 -10.60
C GLY A 183 15.16 -9.77 -10.86
N LEU A 184 15.11 -10.61 -11.90
CA LEU A 184 16.29 -11.38 -12.31
C LEU A 184 17.35 -10.47 -12.95
N ASP A 185 16.92 -9.48 -13.75
CA ASP A 185 17.80 -8.55 -14.44
C ASP A 185 18.66 -7.73 -13.45
N GLU A 186 18.15 -7.43 -12.24
CA GLU A 186 18.89 -6.78 -11.14
C GLU A 186 20.11 -7.59 -10.65
N PHE A 187 20.16 -8.90 -10.92
CA PHE A 187 21.30 -9.77 -10.62
C PHE A 187 22.20 -10.04 -11.84
N THR A 188 21.99 -9.31 -12.93
CA THR A 188 22.78 -9.43 -14.16
C THR A 188 23.53 -8.13 -14.48
N GLU A 189 24.58 -8.24 -15.30
CA GLU A 189 25.29 -7.08 -15.85
C GLU A 189 25.26 -7.11 -17.37
N VAL A 190 24.79 -6.02 -17.99
CA VAL A 190 24.75 -5.90 -19.46
C VAL A 190 26.18 -5.72 -20.00
N LYS A 191 26.58 -6.60 -20.92
CA LYS A 191 27.85 -6.50 -21.67
C LYS A 191 27.58 -6.23 -23.14
N HIS A 192 27.94 -5.04 -23.61
CA HIS A 192 27.93 -4.72 -25.04
C HIS A 192 29.27 -5.12 -25.67
N VAL A 193 29.22 -5.93 -26.72
CA VAL A 193 30.40 -6.34 -27.49
C VAL A 193 30.25 -5.79 -28.91
N HIS A 194 31.19 -4.94 -29.32
CA HIS A 194 31.31 -4.47 -30.70
C HIS A 194 32.46 -5.21 -31.38
N TRP A 195 32.17 -5.99 -32.40
CA TRP A 195 33.16 -6.80 -33.11
C TRP A 195 33.18 -6.45 -34.59
N ASP A 196 34.23 -5.75 -35.00
CA ASP A 196 34.62 -5.70 -36.40
C ASP A 196 35.46 -6.93 -36.72
N VAL A 197 34.85 -7.91 -37.39
CA VAL A 197 35.50 -9.20 -37.68
C VAL A 197 36.74 -9.02 -38.56
N GLU A 198 36.69 -8.06 -39.48
CA GLU A 198 37.79 -7.77 -40.41
C GLU A 198 38.86 -6.86 -39.79
N GLY A 199 38.50 -6.06 -38.78
CA GLY A 199 39.40 -5.09 -38.15
C GLY A 199 39.93 -4.02 -39.11
N GLY A 200 39.19 -3.73 -40.19
CA GLY A 200 39.62 -2.83 -41.25
C GLY A 200 39.61 -1.36 -40.84
N LEU A 201 40.44 -0.54 -41.49
CA LEU A 201 40.39 0.91 -41.36
C LEU A 201 39.00 1.42 -41.73
N LYS A 202 38.42 2.27 -40.88
CA LYS A 202 37.18 2.96 -41.20
C LYS A 202 37.49 4.28 -41.86
N ASP A 203 36.78 4.58 -42.94
CA ASP A 203 36.84 5.85 -43.67
C ASP A 203 36.56 7.06 -42.77
N TYR A 204 35.75 6.89 -41.73
CA TYR A 204 35.47 7.91 -40.72
C TYR A 204 36.51 8.01 -39.58
N TRP A 205 37.52 7.15 -39.50
CA TRP A 205 38.53 7.24 -38.43
C TRP A 205 39.45 8.44 -38.59
N TYR A 206 39.73 8.86 -39.82
CA TYR A 206 40.56 10.03 -40.10
C TYR A 206 39.96 10.85 -41.25
N PRO A 207 39.88 12.18 -41.14
CA PRO A 207 39.26 13.04 -42.16
C PRO A 207 40.12 13.25 -43.42
N TYR A 208 41.16 12.43 -43.66
CA TYR A 208 42.10 12.61 -44.77
C TYR A 208 41.66 11.86 -46.04
N GLY A 209 40.40 12.03 -46.39
CA GLY A 209 39.78 11.49 -47.60
C GLY A 209 39.40 12.58 -48.60
N GLU A 210 40.37 13.39 -49.01
CA GLU A 210 40.59 13.90 -50.38
C GLU A 210 42.11 14.09 -50.59
#